data_AF-A0A6P1E026-F1
#
_entry.id   AF-A0A6P1E026-F1
#
_cell.length_a   1.000
_cell.length_b   1.000
_cell.length_c   1.000
_cell.angle_alpha   90.00
_cell.angle_beta   90.00
_cell.angle_gamma   90.00
#
_symmetry.space_group_name_H-M   'P 1'
#
loop_
_entity.id
_entity.type
_entity.pdbx_description
1 polymer ?
#
loop_
_entity_poly.entity_id
_entity_poly.type
_entity_poly.pdbx_seq_one_letter_code
_entity_poly.pdbx_strand_id
1 'polypeptide(L)' 'MNITLSIDEKTLSAARKVAAARGQSLNQLIRDELSRLTGVEHRRADWQELESLSGTGHSSGWHFDRDELHERT' A
#
# COMPACT_ATOMS: atom_id res chain seq x y z
N MET A 1 16.28 -6.85 -8.10
CA MET A 1 16.36 -7.04 -9.57
C MET A 1 16.61 -5.71 -10.23
N ASN A 2 17.28 -5.70 -11.38
CA ASN A 2 17.59 -4.48 -12.14
C ASN A 2 16.67 -4.39 -13.36
N ILE A 3 16.19 -3.18 -13.65
CA ILE A 3 15.39 -2.87 -14.83
C ILE A 3 16.11 -1.80 -15.66
N THR A 4 16.06 -1.92 -16.98
CA THR A 4 16.53 -0.87 -17.90
C THR A 4 15.30 -0.21 -18.49
N LEU A 5 15.24 1.12 -18.43
CA LEU A 5 14.10 1.90 -18.89
C LEU A 5 14.55 2.84 -20.02
N SER A 6 13.87 2.75 -21.16
CA SER A 6 14.04 3.70 -22.27
C SER A 6 13.07 4.87 -22.10
N ILE A 7 13.59 6.08 -21.92
CA ILE A 7 12.83 7.33 -21.84
C ILE A 7 13.55 8.43 -22.61
N ASP A 8 12.84 9.49 -22.98
CA ASP A 8 13.45 10.66 -23.58
C ASP A 8 14.22 11.50 -22.55
N GLU A 9 15.18 12.30 -23.05
CA GLU A 9 16.08 13.10 -22.22
C GLU A 9 15.34 14.18 -21.40
N LYS A 10 14.25 14.74 -21.94
CA LYS A 10 13.49 15.79 -21.24
C LYS A 10 12.81 15.20 -20.01
N THR A 11 12.19 14.02 -20.18
CA THR A 11 11.57 13.26 -19.08
C THR A 11 12.62 12.84 -18.05
N LEU A 12 13.79 12.34 -18.48
CA LEU A 12 14.88 11.99 -17.57
C LEU A 12 15.34 13.19 -16.73
N SER A 13 15.53 14.35 -17.36
CA SER A 13 15.93 15.59 -16.69
C SER A 13 14.89 16.06 -15.67
N ALA A 14 13.61 16.06 -16.05
CA ALA A 14 12.52 16.43 -15.16
C ALA A 14 12.43 15.47 -13.94
N ALA A 15 12.51 14.16 -14.18
CA ALA A 15 12.46 13.16 -13.12
C ALA A 15 13.63 13.30 -12.12
N ARG A 16 14.84 13.61 -12.61
CA ARG A 16 16.00 13.89 -11.75
C ARG A 16 15.79 15.12 -10.86
N LYS A 17 15.18 16.18 -11.39
CA LYS A 17 14.84 17.38 -10.59
C LYS A 17 13.85 17.05 -9.48
N VAL A 18 12.83 16.26 -9.78
CA VAL A 18 11.85 15.81 -8.78
C VAL A 18 12.51 14.94 -7.70
N ALA A 19 13.37 14.00 -8.10
CA ALA A 19 14.10 13.15 -7.16
C ALA A 19 15.01 13.99 -6.24
N ALA A 20 15.76 14.94 -6.81
CA ALA A 20 16.63 15.83 -6.06
C ALA A 20 15.85 16.71 -5.06
N ALA A 21 14.69 17.24 -5.47
CA ALA A 21 13.82 18.02 -4.58
C ALA A 21 13.29 17.19 -3.39
N ARG A 22 13.21 15.86 -3.53
CA ARG A 22 12.85 14.92 -2.47
C ARG A 22 14.05 14.38 -1.68
N GLY A 23 15.28 14.81 -2.02
CA GLY A 23 16.51 14.28 -1.42
C GLY A 23 16.79 12.81 -1.78
N GLN A 24 16.23 12.32 -2.88
CA GLN A 24 16.34 10.91 -3.30
C GLN A 24 17.07 10.79 -4.64
N SER A 25 17.65 9.60 -4.89
CA SER A 25 18.13 9.26 -6.24
C SER A 25 16.94 8.91 -7.16
N LEU A 26 17.12 9.07 -8.48
CA LEU A 26 16.08 8.69 -9.45
C LEU A 26 15.70 7.20 -9.33
N ASN A 27 16.67 6.31 -9.13
CA ASN A 27 16.40 4.89 -8.95
C ASN A 27 15.59 4.60 -7.69
N GLN A 28 15.83 5.36 -6.61
CA GLN A 28 15.05 5.23 -5.39
C GLN A 28 13.62 5.71 -5.61
N LEU A 29 13.44 6.87 -6.26
CA LEU A 29 12.12 7.39 -6.60
C LEU A 29 11.31 6.40 -7.45
N ILE A 30 11.93 5.80 -8.48
CA ILE A 30 11.28 4.80 -9.34
C ILE A 30 10.90 3.56 -8.53
N ARG A 31 11.78 3.09 -7.64
CA ARG A 31 11.49 1.94 -6.78
C ARG A 31 10.29 2.21 -5.88
N ASP A 32 10.27 3.37 -5.23
CA ASP A 32 9.18 3.76 -4.33
C ASP A 32 7.85 3.85 -5.09
N GLU A 33 7.87 4.38 -6.31
CA GLU A 33 6.66 4.47 -7.14
C GLU A 33 6.15 3.10 -7.59
N LEU A 34 7.05 2.19 -7.98
CA LEU A 34 6.68 0.81 -8.31
C LEU A 34 6.13 0.06 -7.08
N SER A 35 6.71 0.29 -5.89
CA SER A 35 6.19 -0.26 -4.62
C SER A 35 4.79 0.26 -4.29
N ARG A 36 4.55 1.56 -4.54
CA ARG A 36 3.24 2.20 -4.38
C ARG A 36 2.21 1.61 -5.34
N LEU A 37 2.56 1.49 -6.62
CA LEU A 37 1.69 0.92 -7.66
C LEU A 37 1.32 -0.54 -7.41
N THR A 38 2.24 -1.32 -6.82
CA THR A 38 2.02 -2.74 -6.51
C THR A 38 1.30 -2.96 -5.17
N GLY A 39 0.94 -1.87 -4.47
CA GLY A 39 0.24 -1.91 -3.19
C GLY A 39 1.00 -2.67 -2.10
N VAL A 40 2.33 -2.80 -2.21
CA VAL A 40 3.15 -3.51 -1.22
C VAL A 40 3.21 -2.70 0.08
N GLU A 41 3.36 -1.38 -0.03
CA GLU A 41 3.32 -0.46 1.12
C GLU A 41 1.93 -0.42 1.77
N HIS A 42 0.87 -0.33 0.96
CA HIS A 42 -0.52 -0.33 1.44
C HIS A 42 -0.86 -1.62 2.17
N ARG A 43 -0.57 -2.79 1.60
CA ARG A 43 -0.83 -4.07 2.28
C ARG A 43 -0.21 -4.13 3.65
N ARG A 44 1.05 -3.70 3.79
CA ARG A 44 1.73 -3.77 5.09
C ARG A 44 1.09 -2.85 6.12
N ALA A 45 0.72 -1.64 5.72
CA ALA A 45 0.01 -0.70 6.57
C ALA A 45 -1.38 -1.24 6.96
N ASP A 46 -2.15 -1.73 6.00
CA ASP A 46 -3.48 -2.30 6.22
C ASP A 46 -3.43 -3.52 7.15
N TRP A 47 -2.41 -4.37 7.02
CA TRP A 47 -2.20 -5.51 7.92
C TRP A 47 -1.82 -5.09 9.34
N GLN A 48 -0.96 -4.07 9.49
CA GLN A 48 -0.61 -3.54 10.82
C GLN A 48 -1.80 -2.85 11.49
N GLU A 49 -2.60 -2.12 10.73
CA GLU A 49 -3.83 -1.52 11.23
C GLU A 49 -4.82 -2.60 11.66
N LEU A 50 -5.06 -3.62 10.82
CA LEU A 50 -5.90 -4.76 11.17
C LEU A 50 -5.42 -5.47 12.43
N GLU A 51 -4.12 -5.73 12.56
CA GLU A 51 -3.55 -6.34 13.76
C GLU A 51 -3.78 -5.47 15.01
N SER A 52 -3.58 -4.15 14.89
CA SER A 52 -3.78 -3.21 16.00
C SER A 52 -5.23 -3.08 16.46
N LEU A 53 -6.19 -3.24 15.54
CA LEU A 53 -7.63 -3.16 15.81
C LEU A 53 -8.25 -4.53 16.11
N SER A 54 -7.50 -5.61 15.89
CA SER A 54 -7.96 -6.98 16.17
C SER A 54 -8.18 -7.15 17.66
N GLY A 55 -9.39 -7.59 18.04
CA GLY A 55 -9.75 -7.82 19.45
C GLY A 55 -10.07 -6.55 20.25
N THR A 56 -9.97 -5.35 19.67
CA THR A 56 -10.40 -4.10 20.33
C THR A 56 -11.88 -3.79 20.08
N GLY A 57 -12.56 -4.61 19.28
CA GLY A 57 -13.99 -4.45 18.97
C GLY A 57 -14.88 -4.77 20.19
N HIS A 58 -15.93 -3.97 20.36
CA HIS A 58 -16.96 -4.21 21.37
C HIS A 58 -18.22 -4.72 20.68
N SER A 59 -18.48 -6.04 20.78
CA SER A 59 -19.64 -6.65 20.12
C SER A 59 -20.98 -6.36 20.82
N SER A 60 -20.98 -5.62 21.93
CA SER A 60 -22.18 -5.33 22.75
C SER A 60 -22.93 -6.60 23.17
N GLY A 61 -22.19 -7.68 23.43
CA GLY A 61 -22.75 -8.99 23.76
C GLY A 61 -23.17 -9.82 22.55
N TRP A 62 -23.12 -9.27 21.33
CA TRP A 62 -23.35 -10.04 20.12
C TRP A 62 -22.22 -11.06 19.91
N HIS A 63 -22.61 -12.28 19.57
CA HIS A 63 -21.73 -13.38 19.24
C HIS A 63 -22.23 -14.00 17.94
N PHE A 64 -21.30 -14.45 17.10
CA PHE A 64 -21.66 -15.14 15.87
C PHE A 64 -22.50 -16.38 16.20
N ASP A 65 -23.76 -16.37 15.77
CA ASP A 65 -24.64 -17.53 15.78
C ASP A 65 -24.87 -17.98 14.33
N ARG A 66 -24.52 -19.24 14.03
CA ARG A 66 -24.71 -19.81 12.70
C ARG A 66 -26.20 -19.96 12.37
N ASP A 67 -27.02 -20.20 13.37
CA ASP A 67 -28.43 -20.52 13.18
C ASP A 67 -29.24 -19.25 12.80
N GLU A 68 -28.83 -18.07 13.30
CA GLU A 68 -29.36 -16.75 12.87
C GLU A 68 -29.21 -16.50 11.36
N LEU A 69 -28.13 -16.99 10.73
CA LEU A 69 -27.90 -16.82 9.29
C LEU A 69 -28.82 -17.67 8.41
N HIS A 70 -29.46 -18.69 9.00
CA HIS A 70 -30.33 -19.63 8.30
C HIS A 70 -31.82 -19.40 8.59
N GLU A 71 -32.17 -18.46 9.47
CA GLU A 71 -33.54 -17.97 9.61
C GLU A 71 -33.92 -17.15 8.37
N ARG A 72 -34.48 -17.86 7.39
CA ARG A 72 -35.22 -17.25 6.28
C ARG A 72 -36.54 -16.70 6.82
N THR A 73 -36.68 -15.39 6.91
CA THR A 73 -37.98 -14.73 6.72
C THR A 73 -38.54 -15.02 5.33
#